data_AF-A0A132CGA4-F1
#
_entry.id   AF-A0A132CGA4-F1
#
_cell.length_a   1.000
_cell.length_b   1.000
_cell.length_c   1.000
_cell.angle_alpha   90.00
_cell.angle_beta   90.00
_cell.angle_gamma   90.00
#
_symmetry.space_group_name_H-M   'P 1'
#
loop_
_entity.id
_entity.type
_entity.pdbx_description
1 polymer ?
#
loop_
_entity_poly.entity_id
_entity_poly.type
_entity_poly.pdbx_seq_one_letter_code
_entity_poly.pdbx_strand_id
1 'polypeptide(L)'
;MLETAIACALLAIAALGVIAALLATIRGERDAATREQALLAADSWAEMARAGGPVGVDWNASVSGLRRGKLVVTGGDAGMSTVRIEWERAGAAAASPSRCEGATVAARDGDKQCVTLAYAITDGR
;
A
#
# COMPACT_ATOMS: atom_id res chain seq x y z
N MET A 1 17.97 -32.92 -36.66
CA MET A 1 16.97 -33.23 -35.60
C MET A 1 17.45 -32.86 -34.21
N LEU A 2 18.72 -33.12 -33.84
CA LEU A 2 19.25 -32.68 -32.54
C LEU A 2 19.33 -31.15 -32.40
N GLU A 3 19.86 -30.47 -33.41
CA GLU A 3 19.99 -29.00 -33.43
C GLU A 3 18.64 -28.30 -33.29
N THR A 4 17.61 -28.81 -33.98
CA THR A 4 16.24 -28.31 -33.87
C THR A 4 15.67 -28.52 -32.48
N ALA A 5 15.94 -29.67 -31.84
CA ALA A 5 15.50 -29.94 -30.47
C ALA A 5 16.18 -29.00 -29.46
N ILE A 6 17.49 -28.75 -29.62
CA ILE A 6 18.26 -27.82 -28.78
C ILE A 6 17.75 -26.39 -28.98
N ALA A 7 17.55 -25.95 -30.22
CA ALA A 7 17.01 -24.63 -30.52
C ALA A 7 15.63 -24.43 -29.90
N CYS A 8 14.73 -25.42 -30.01
CA CYS A 8 13.42 -25.38 -29.37
C CYS A 8 13.52 -25.31 -27.84
N ALA A 9 14.43 -26.08 -27.23
CA ALA A 9 14.63 -26.06 -25.78
C ALA A 9 15.14 -24.68 -25.30
N LEU A 10 16.10 -24.09 -26.00
CA LEU A 10 16.62 -22.75 -25.68
C LEU A 10 15.55 -21.68 -25.83
N LEU A 11 14.74 -21.74 -26.90
CA LEU A 11 13.62 -20.84 -27.10
C LEU A 11 12.61 -20.95 -25.96
N ALA A 12 12.27 -22.17 -25.54
CA ALA A 12 11.33 -22.40 -24.44
C ALA A 12 11.85 -21.82 -23.12
N ILE A 13 13.12 -22.04 -22.80
CA ILE A 13 13.75 -21.49 -21.59
C ILE A 13 13.76 -19.96 -21.63
N ALA A 14 14.13 -19.36 -22.77
CA ALA A 14 14.11 -17.91 -22.94
C ALA A 14 12.70 -17.34 -22.76
N ALA A 15 11.69 -17.96 -23.36
CA ALA A 15 10.30 -17.56 -23.22
C ALA A 15 9.82 -17.61 -21.76
N LEU A 16 10.14 -18.69 -21.04
CA LEU A 16 9.83 -18.80 -19.60
C LEU A 16 10.52 -17.70 -18.78
N GLY A 17 11.77 -17.39 -19.08
CA GLY A 17 12.51 -16.30 -18.43
C GLY A 17 11.84 -14.93 -18.63
N VAL A 18 11.42 -14.63 -19.86
CA VAL A 18 10.69 -13.39 -20.19
C VAL A 18 9.34 -13.33 -19.46
N ILE A 19 8.58 -14.43 -19.46
CA ILE A 19 7.29 -14.49 -18.75
C ILE A 19 7.48 -14.26 -17.25
N ALA A 20 8.50 -14.87 -16.64
CA ALA A 20 8.80 -14.68 -15.23
C ALA A 20 9.15 -13.22 -14.91
N ALA A 21 9.95 -12.57 -15.75
CA ALA A 21 10.29 -11.15 -15.61
C ALA A 21 9.05 -10.24 -15.72
N LEU A 22 8.19 -10.48 -16.71
CA LEU A 22 6.94 -9.73 -16.89
C LEU A 22 5.99 -9.90 -15.69
N LEU A 23 5.88 -11.11 -15.15
CA LEU A 23 5.08 -11.35 -13.95
C LEU A 23 5.64 -10.61 -12.73
N ALA A 24 6.97 -10.56 -12.60
CA ALA A 24 7.62 -9.84 -11.51
C ALA A 24 7.37 -8.32 -11.61
N THR A 25 7.49 -7.74 -12.80
CA THR A 25 7.23 -6.30 -13.01
C THR A 25 5.77 -5.95 -12.77
N ILE A 26 4.82 -6.71 -13.31
CA ILE A 26 3.38 -6.48 -13.09
C ILE A 26 3.02 -6.53 -11.60
N ARG A 27 3.62 -7.46 -10.83
CA ARG A 27 3.42 -7.52 -9.37
C ARG A 27 4.00 -6.30 -8.66
N GLY A 28 5.15 -5.80 -9.12
CA GLY A 28 5.78 -4.58 -8.61
C GLY A 28 4.90 -3.34 -8.83
N GLU A 29 4.43 -3.14 -10.07
CA GLU A 29 3.54 -2.02 -10.44
C GLU A 29 2.24 -2.03 -9.64
N ARG A 30 1.63 -3.20 -9.43
CA ARG A 30 0.42 -3.33 -8.61
C ARG A 30 0.66 -2.97 -7.15
N ASP A 31 1.80 -3.37 -6.57
CA ASP A 31 2.17 -3.00 -5.19
C ASP A 31 2.40 -1.49 -5.05
N ALA A 32 3.02 -0.86 -6.06
CA ALA A 32 3.24 0.58 -6.10
C ALA A 32 1.91 1.35 -6.20
N ALA A 33 1.03 0.99 -7.13
CA ALA A 33 -0.28 1.61 -7.30
C ALA A 33 -1.15 1.48 -6.04
N THR A 34 -1.09 0.33 -5.35
CA THR A 34 -1.83 0.12 -4.09
C THR A 34 -1.32 1.05 -2.99
N ARG A 35 -0.01 1.28 -2.90
CA ARG A 35 0.59 2.21 -1.94
C ARG A 35 0.23 3.65 -2.24
N GLU A 36 0.26 4.03 -3.51
CA GLU A 36 -0.14 5.37 -3.96
C GLU A 36 -1.60 5.65 -3.62
N GLN A 37 -2.50 4.69 -3.88
CA GLN A 37 -3.91 4.81 -3.48
C GLN A 37 -4.08 4.97 -1.97
N ALA A 38 -3.33 4.22 -1.16
CA ALA A 38 -3.35 4.35 0.29
C ALA A 38 -2.82 5.71 0.78
N LEU A 39 -1.77 6.24 0.15
CA LEU A 39 -1.22 7.57 0.43
C LEU A 39 -2.22 8.68 0.10
N LEU A 40 -2.87 8.62 -1.06
CA LEU A 40 -3.91 9.59 -1.46
C LEU A 40 -5.12 9.56 -0.52
N ALA A 41 -5.53 8.38 -0.06
CA ALA A 41 -6.60 8.25 0.93
C ALA A 41 -6.19 8.85 2.30
N ALA A 42 -4.95 8.64 2.75
CA ALA A 42 -4.43 9.24 3.97
C ALA A 42 -4.34 10.78 3.87
N ASP A 43 -3.84 11.29 2.74
CA ASP A 43 -3.68 12.72 2.48
C ASP A 43 -5.04 13.43 2.41
N SER A 44 -5.99 12.89 1.65
CA SER A 44 -7.36 13.44 1.57
C SER A 44 -8.08 13.45 2.92
N TRP A 45 -7.87 12.42 3.75
CA TRP A 45 -8.36 12.41 5.13
C TRP A 45 -7.75 13.58 5.91
N ALA A 46 -6.41 13.74 5.85
CA ALA A 46 -5.69 14.77 6.62
C ALA A 46 -6.13 16.19 6.22
N GLU A 47 -6.31 16.43 4.92
CA GLU A 47 -6.83 17.69 4.42
C GLU A 47 -8.27 17.97 4.90
N MET A 48 -9.16 16.98 4.87
CA MET A 48 -10.53 17.17 5.38
C MET A 48 -10.57 17.43 6.89
N ALA A 49 -9.71 16.78 7.65
CA ALA A 49 -9.67 17.04 9.09
C ALA A 49 -9.11 18.41 9.44
N ARG A 50 -8.10 18.89 8.68
CA ARG A 50 -7.63 20.28 8.78
C ARG A 50 -8.73 21.28 8.42
N ALA A 51 -9.61 20.93 7.48
CA ALA A 51 -10.70 21.79 7.02
C ALA A 51 -11.92 21.86 7.96
N GLY A 52 -11.88 21.25 9.14
CA GLY A 52 -12.99 21.28 10.11
C GLY A 52 -13.72 19.94 10.27
N GLY A 53 -13.21 18.87 9.68
CA GLY A 53 -13.54 17.51 10.05
C GLY A 53 -14.06 16.64 8.90
N PRO A 54 -13.80 15.32 8.96
CA PRO A 54 -14.19 14.33 7.94
C PRO A 54 -15.70 14.02 7.89
N VAL A 55 -16.59 15.01 8.07
CA VAL A 55 -18.03 14.80 8.26
C VAL A 55 -18.74 14.42 6.95
N GLY A 56 -19.61 13.42 7.01
CA GLY A 56 -20.50 13.05 5.89
C GLY A 56 -19.85 12.17 4.81
N VAL A 57 -18.59 11.78 4.97
CA VAL A 57 -17.88 10.90 4.03
C VAL A 57 -17.67 9.52 4.64
N ASP A 58 -18.04 8.47 3.91
CA ASP A 58 -17.70 7.10 4.26
C ASP A 58 -16.24 6.80 3.90
N TRP A 59 -15.36 7.10 4.86
CA TRP A 59 -13.93 6.87 4.70
C TRP A 59 -13.55 5.40 4.62
N ASN A 60 -14.37 4.49 5.15
CA ASN A 60 -14.09 3.08 5.02
C ASN A 60 -14.37 2.61 3.58
N ALA A 61 -15.35 3.21 2.89
CA ALA A 61 -15.55 3.01 1.46
C ALA A 61 -14.40 3.57 0.61
N SER A 62 -13.74 4.65 1.04
CA SER A 62 -12.60 5.25 0.32
C SER A 62 -11.39 4.32 0.17
N VAL A 63 -11.27 3.34 1.07
CA VAL A 63 -10.19 2.33 1.07
C VAL A 63 -10.66 0.96 0.55
N SER A 64 -11.86 0.86 -0.01
CA SER A 64 -12.46 -0.41 -0.48
C SER A 64 -11.72 -1.04 -1.66
N GLY A 65 -10.98 -0.25 -2.44
CA GLY A 65 -10.06 -0.74 -3.48
C GLY A 65 -8.82 -1.44 -2.92
N LEU A 66 -8.52 -1.27 -1.63
CA LEU A 66 -7.44 -1.95 -0.95
C LEU A 66 -7.96 -3.26 -0.36
N ARG A 67 -7.20 -4.36 -0.54
CA ARG A 67 -7.60 -5.68 -0.03
C ARG A 67 -7.71 -5.64 1.49
N ARG A 68 -8.92 -5.83 2.01
CA ARG A 68 -9.25 -5.67 3.45
C ARG A 68 -8.70 -4.35 4.01
N GLY A 69 -8.83 -3.29 3.21
CA GLY A 69 -8.43 -1.95 3.56
C GLY A 69 -9.11 -1.49 4.84
N LYS A 70 -8.36 -0.84 5.72
CA LYS A 70 -8.87 -0.25 6.95
C LYS A 70 -8.22 1.10 7.20
N LEU A 71 -9.05 2.09 7.49
CA LEU A 71 -8.60 3.38 7.99
C LEU A 71 -8.53 3.36 9.52
N VAL A 72 -7.42 3.81 10.07
CA VAL A 72 -7.18 3.95 11.51
C VAL A 72 -6.71 5.36 11.79
N VAL A 73 -7.55 6.12 12.48
CA VAL A 73 -7.21 7.47 12.95
C VAL A 73 -6.73 7.35 14.38
N THR A 74 -5.56 7.92 14.67
CA THR A 74 -5.07 8.06 16.04
C THR A 74 -5.08 9.54 16.36
N GLY A 75 -5.95 9.95 17.30
CA GLY A 75 -5.87 11.28 17.89
C GLY A 75 -4.46 11.50 18.44
N GLY A 76 -3.91 12.69 18.25
CA GLY A 76 -2.55 12.96 18.69
C GLY A 76 -2.49 14.06 19.74
N ASP A 77 -1.31 14.15 20.33
CA ASP A 77 -1.00 15.09 21.40
C ASP A 77 -0.27 16.31 20.80
N ALA A 78 -0.36 17.46 21.48
CA ALA A 78 0.37 18.68 21.12
C ALA A 78 0.09 19.25 19.70
N GLY A 79 -1.14 19.14 19.21
CA GLY A 79 -1.56 19.77 17.94
C GLY A 79 -1.14 19.00 16.68
N MET A 80 -0.67 17.76 16.82
CA MET A 80 -0.49 16.82 15.71
C MET A 80 -1.43 15.64 15.86
N SER A 81 -1.78 15.00 14.76
CA SER A 81 -2.45 13.69 14.74
C SER A 81 -1.91 12.85 13.60
N THR A 82 -2.27 11.57 13.59
CA THR A 82 -1.87 10.63 12.55
C THR A 82 -3.09 9.92 11.97
N VAL A 83 -3.06 9.72 10.67
CA VAL A 83 -3.98 8.83 9.96
C VAL A 83 -3.17 7.71 9.35
N ARG A 84 -3.69 6.49 9.46
CA ARG A 84 -3.03 5.28 9.01
C ARG A 84 -3.98 4.44 8.18
N ILE A 85 -3.54 4.05 7.00
CA ILE A 85 -4.25 3.12 6.13
C ILE A 85 -3.55 1.77 6.21
N GLU A 86 -4.27 0.71 6.57
CA GLU A 86 -3.82 -0.68 6.55
C GLU A 86 -4.45 -1.42 5.38
N TRP A 87 -3.72 -2.37 4.77
CA TRP A 87 -4.28 -3.32 3.80
C TRP A 87 -3.50 -4.63 3.77
N GLU A 88 -4.07 -5.69 3.20
CA GLU A 88 -3.36 -6.97 3.02
C GLU A 88 -2.60 -7.02 1.69
N ARG A 89 -1.38 -7.56 1.72
CA ARG A 89 -0.63 -7.83 0.50
C ARG A 89 -1.22 -9.05 -0.24
N ALA A 90 -1.28 -8.98 -1.57
CA ALA A 90 -1.63 -10.15 -2.38
C ALA A 90 -0.41 -11.09 -2.49
N GLY A 91 -0.56 -12.35 -2.05
CA GLY A 91 0.44 -13.41 -2.26
C GLY A 91 1.71 -13.32 -1.40
N ALA A 92 1.66 -12.69 -0.23
CA ALA A 92 2.80 -12.65 0.69
C ALA A 92 2.88 -13.92 1.54
N ALA A 93 4.08 -14.51 1.64
CA ALA A 93 4.47 -15.27 2.81
C ALA A 93 4.94 -14.28 3.87
N ALA A 94 4.58 -14.52 5.13
CA ALA A 94 4.83 -13.64 6.27
C ALA A 94 6.27 -13.10 6.26
N ALA A 95 6.42 -11.79 6.04
CA ALA A 95 7.68 -11.09 6.24
C ALA A 95 7.71 -10.53 7.67
N SER A 96 8.90 -10.50 8.28
CA SER A 96 9.10 -10.01 9.66
C SER A 96 8.45 -8.63 9.88
N PRO A 97 7.89 -8.38 11.07
CA PRO A 97 7.14 -7.16 11.34
C PRO A 97 8.06 -5.94 11.32
N SER A 98 7.74 -5.01 10.44
CA SER A 98 8.10 -3.60 10.56
C SER A 98 6.85 -2.88 11.06
N ARG A 99 6.97 -2.20 12.19
CA ARG A 99 5.83 -1.51 12.82
C ARG A 99 5.45 -0.30 11.99
N CYS A 100 4.15 -0.11 11.81
CA CYS A 100 3.56 1.08 11.20
C CYS A 100 3.58 2.32 12.12
N GLU A 101 4.57 2.41 13.02
CA GLU A 101 4.70 3.46 14.03
C GLU A 101 5.75 4.48 13.57
N GLY A 102 5.35 5.75 13.41
CA GLY A 102 6.22 6.87 13.05
C GLY A 102 5.52 7.94 12.19
N ALA A 103 6.12 9.13 12.08
CA ALA A 103 5.51 10.32 11.46
C ALA A 103 5.26 10.22 9.94
N THR A 104 6.11 9.46 9.23
CA THR A 104 5.91 9.02 7.85
C THR A 104 6.58 7.66 7.70
N VAL A 105 5.81 6.58 7.73
CA VAL A 105 6.37 5.23 7.61
C VAL A 105 5.49 4.40 6.69
N ALA A 106 6.10 3.83 5.65
CA ALA A 106 5.56 2.68 4.95
C ALA A 106 6.16 1.43 5.60
N ALA A 107 5.35 0.67 6.32
CA ALA A 107 5.80 -0.54 7.00
C ALA A 107 4.98 -1.77 6.57
N ARG A 108 5.57 -2.93 6.84
CA ARG A 108 5.04 -4.27 6.59
C ARG A 108 4.91 -4.99 7.93
N ASP A 109 3.70 -5.19 8.43
CA ASP A 109 3.46 -5.98 9.63
C ASP A 109 2.92 -7.35 9.22
N GLY A 110 3.80 -8.34 9.02
CA GLY A 110 3.41 -9.66 8.54
C GLY A 110 2.72 -9.58 7.17
N ASP A 111 1.45 -10.03 7.11
CA ASP A 111 0.62 -10.00 5.91
C ASP A 111 -0.01 -8.62 5.62
N LYS A 112 0.14 -7.67 6.56
CA LYS A 112 -0.40 -6.33 6.46
C LYS A 112 0.65 -5.34 5.97
N GLN A 113 0.24 -4.48 5.04
CA GLN A 113 0.95 -3.29 4.63
C GLN A 113 0.26 -2.07 5.23
N CYS A 114 0.99 -0.98 5.38
CA CYS A 114 0.42 0.26 5.88
C CYS A 114 1.15 1.49 5.37
N VAL A 115 0.44 2.61 5.44
CA VAL A 115 0.96 3.97 5.29
C VAL A 115 0.44 4.78 6.46
N THR A 116 1.34 5.48 7.16
CA THR A 116 0.99 6.44 8.21
C THR A 116 1.40 7.84 7.79
N LEU A 117 0.48 8.79 7.92
CA LEU A 117 0.69 10.22 7.66
C LEU A 117 0.41 11.02 8.94
N ALA A 118 1.40 11.77 9.42
CA ALA A 118 1.21 12.77 10.46
C ALA A 118 0.76 14.11 9.86
N TYR A 119 -0.15 14.79 10.54
CA TYR A 119 -0.67 16.09 10.12
C TYR A 119 -0.94 16.99 11.34
N ALA A 120 -0.74 18.30 11.18
CA ALA A 120 -1.12 19.27 12.19
C ALA A 120 -2.66 19.42 12.26
N ILE A 121 -3.19 19.55 13.46
CA ILE A 121 -4.58 19.95 13.71
C ILE A 121 -4.55 21.35 14.29
N THR A 122 -5.27 22.27 13.68
CA THR A 122 -5.54 23.57 14.31
C THR A 122 -6.67 23.37 15.30
N ASP A 123 -6.38 23.52 16.60
CA ASP A 123 -7.41 23.52 17.63
C ASP A 123 -8.43 24.60 17.27
N GLY A 124 -9.64 24.17 16.91
CA GLY A 124 -10.77 25.07 16.75
C GLY A 124 -11.09 25.61 18.14
N ARG A 125 -10.77 26.87 18.38
CA ARG A 125 -11.23 27.61 19.55
C ARG A 125 -12.76 27.54 19.66
#